data_AF-A0A3B8PQ18-F1
#
_entry.id   AF-A0A3B8PQ18-F1
#
_cell.length_a   1.000
_cell.length_b   1.000
_cell.length_c   1.000
_cell.angle_alpha   90.00
_cell.angle_beta   90.00
_cell.angle_gamma   90.00
#
_symmetry.space_group_name_H-M   'P 1'
#
loop_
_entity.id
_entity.type
_entity.pdbx_description
1 polymer ?
#
loop_
_entity_poly.entity_id
_entity_poly.type
_entity_poly.pdbx_seq_one_letter_code
_entity_poly.pdbx_strand_id
1 'polypeptide(L)'
;MFPISRRSFVTASLSGLGAIPLRPLSADEDRPAHRPIKKLIGWGTDVAYPAKVQNTIRQVEELPLDGIVLSNFSGKKAGKDFTFDWECFGRQKFNRQDLAPMIQILANTKFKRFTDNFLRFTVQPGDFDWFDDFSAPLHNARLWAEVAREVGAKGW
;
A
#
# COMPACT_ATOMS: atom_id res chain seq x y z
N MET A 1 -36.97 -64.00 38.67
CA MET A 1 -36.34 -65.33 38.55
C MET A 1 -34.82 -65.10 38.48
N PHE A 2 -34.10 -65.37 39.57
CA PHE A 2 -32.62 -65.36 39.66
C PHE A 2 -32.06 -66.68 39.07
N PRO A 3 -30.79 -66.81 38.59
CA PRO A 3 -29.56 -66.74 39.43
C PRO A 3 -28.23 -66.23 38.78
N ILE A 4 -27.31 -65.59 39.52
CA ILE A 4 -26.01 -66.05 40.12
C ILE A 4 -24.92 -66.43 39.09
N SER A 5 -23.75 -65.74 39.03
CA SER A 5 -22.38 -66.14 39.50
C SER A 5 -21.37 -65.70 38.40
N ARG A 6 -20.07 -65.43 38.55
CA ARG A 6 -19.02 -65.76 39.54
C ARG A 6 -17.81 -64.84 39.28
N ARG A 7 -17.03 -64.56 40.33
CA ARG A 7 -15.78 -63.75 40.35
C ARG A 7 -14.67 -64.32 39.46
N SER A 8 -13.77 -63.46 38.98
CA SER A 8 -12.30 -63.71 38.96
C SER A 8 -11.53 -62.40 38.74
N PHE A 9 -10.76 -62.01 39.76
CA PHE A 9 -9.64 -61.09 39.65
C PHE A 9 -8.41 -61.91 39.24
N VAL A 10 -7.63 -61.48 38.24
CA VAL A 10 -6.17 -61.66 38.23
C VAL A 10 -5.52 -60.47 37.54
N THR A 11 -4.66 -59.82 38.32
CA THR A 11 -3.65 -58.81 38.04
C THR A 11 -2.63 -59.29 37.00
N ALA A 12 -2.21 -58.42 36.10
CA ALA A 12 -0.88 -58.47 35.50
C ALA A 12 -0.30 -57.05 35.46
N SER A 13 0.60 -56.79 36.39
CA SER A 13 1.47 -55.64 36.42
C SER A 13 2.74 -55.89 35.60
N LEU A 14 3.53 -54.82 35.49
CA LEU A 14 4.89 -54.68 34.93
C LEU A 14 4.98 -54.52 33.42
N SER A 15 5.88 -53.74 32.86
CA SER A 15 6.74 -52.65 33.33
C SER A 15 7.44 -52.18 32.06
N GLY A 16 7.46 -50.88 31.79
CA GLY A 16 8.14 -50.37 30.61
C GLY A 16 8.20 -48.85 30.58
N LEU A 17 8.66 -48.23 31.66
CA LEU A 17 9.04 -46.81 31.66
C LEU A 17 10.38 -46.67 30.93
N GLY A 18 10.32 -46.60 29.60
CA GLY A 18 11.39 -45.99 28.82
C GLY A 18 11.39 -44.50 29.12
N ALA A 19 12.34 -44.03 29.93
CA ALA A 19 12.57 -42.61 30.15
C ALA A 19 13.08 -41.99 28.84
N ILE A 20 12.19 -41.37 28.09
CA ILE A 20 12.56 -40.44 27.02
C ILE A 20 13.23 -39.26 27.73
N PRO A 21 14.52 -38.95 27.48
CA PRO A 21 15.07 -37.72 28.00
C PRO A 21 14.29 -36.58 27.35
N LEU A 22 13.48 -35.89 28.15
CA LEU A 22 12.93 -34.58 27.81
C LEU A 22 14.13 -33.66 27.63
N ARG A 23 14.63 -33.60 26.40
CA ARG A 23 15.49 -32.53 25.96
C ARG A 23 14.69 -31.26 26.25
N PRO A 24 15.13 -30.37 27.15
CA PRO A 24 14.48 -29.09 27.24
C PRO A 24 14.51 -28.53 25.82
N LEU A 25 13.36 -28.09 25.31
CA LEU A 25 13.39 -27.06 24.29
C LEU A 25 14.07 -25.88 24.98
N SER A 26 15.40 -25.86 24.93
CA SER A 26 16.09 -24.59 24.79
C SER A 26 15.49 -24.02 23.52
N ALA A 27 14.47 -23.19 23.70
CA ALA A 27 14.29 -22.04 22.84
C ALA A 27 15.59 -21.26 23.01
N ASP A 28 16.64 -21.72 22.33
CA ASP A 28 17.67 -20.81 21.87
C ASP A 28 16.89 -19.66 21.28
N GLU A 29 17.15 -18.49 21.84
CA GLU A 29 16.64 -17.22 21.40
C GLU A 29 17.00 -17.04 19.92
N ASP A 30 16.20 -17.64 19.04
CA ASP A 30 16.24 -17.37 17.62
C ASP A 30 15.59 -15.99 17.49
N ARG A 31 16.40 -14.97 17.85
CA ARG A 31 16.06 -13.56 17.72
C ARG A 31 15.47 -13.41 16.34
N PRO A 32 14.28 -12.80 16.18
CA PRO A 32 13.83 -12.49 14.84
C PRO A 32 14.89 -11.59 14.22
N ALA A 33 15.62 -12.16 13.24
CA ALA A 33 16.53 -11.47 12.36
C ALA A 33 15.84 -10.17 11.93
N HIS A 34 16.52 -9.05 12.14
CA HIS A 34 16.09 -7.68 11.86
C HIS A 34 14.95 -7.61 10.84
N ARG A 35 13.69 -7.69 11.32
CA ARG A 35 12.53 -7.62 10.43
C ARG A 35 12.47 -6.18 9.91
N PRO A 36 12.41 -5.95 8.59
CA PRO A 36 12.33 -4.59 8.08
C PRO A 36 11.10 -3.92 8.67
N ILE A 37 11.29 -2.69 9.17
CA ILE A 37 10.19 -1.88 9.70
C ILE A 37 9.21 -1.65 8.56
N LYS A 38 7.95 -2.09 8.76
CA LYS A 38 6.89 -1.91 7.77
C LYS A 38 6.50 -0.45 7.72
N LYS A 39 6.42 0.11 6.52
CA LYS A 39 5.95 1.48 6.30
C LYS A 39 4.44 1.52 6.14
N LEU A 40 3.80 2.52 6.73
CA LEU A 40 2.37 2.76 6.63
C LEU A 40 2.08 3.91 5.68
N ILE A 41 1.43 3.62 4.54
CA ILE A 41 1.08 4.63 3.54
C ILE A 41 -0.41 4.93 3.64
N GLY A 42 -0.74 6.21 3.85
CA GLY A 42 -2.13 6.67 3.86
C GLY A 42 -2.69 6.75 2.45
N TRP A 43 -3.82 6.11 2.21
CA TRP A 43 -4.55 6.20 0.96
C TRP A 43 -6.04 6.44 1.25
N GLY A 44 -6.56 7.56 0.76
CA GLY A 44 -7.95 7.94 0.97
C GLY A 44 -8.26 9.32 0.39
N THR A 45 -9.50 9.53 0.00
CA THR A 45 -10.00 10.77 -0.61
C THR A 45 -9.89 11.98 0.31
N ASP A 46 -9.94 11.77 1.62
CA ASP A 46 -10.10 12.89 2.56
C ASP A 46 -8.78 13.56 2.97
N VAL A 47 -7.66 12.88 2.70
CA VAL A 47 -6.32 13.19 3.24
C VAL A 47 -5.39 13.79 2.18
N ALA A 48 -5.69 13.64 0.88
CA ALA A 48 -4.63 13.67 -0.13
C ALA A 48 -4.88 14.54 -1.37
N TYR A 49 -5.74 15.56 -1.27
CA TYR A 49 -5.86 16.58 -2.32
C TYR A 49 -4.71 17.58 -2.22
N PRO A 50 -3.87 17.80 -3.25
CA PRO A 50 -2.70 18.66 -3.14
C PRO A 50 -2.99 20.06 -2.58
N ALA A 51 -4.10 20.68 -2.98
CA ALA A 51 -4.52 21.98 -2.46
C ALA A 51 -4.91 21.96 -0.96
N LYS A 52 -5.52 20.86 -0.48
CA LYS A 52 -5.87 20.67 0.94
C LYS A 52 -4.62 20.29 1.74
N VAL A 53 -3.78 19.42 1.18
CA VAL A 53 -2.52 18.96 1.76
C VAL A 53 -1.59 20.13 1.99
N GLN A 54 -1.43 21.04 1.03
CA GLN A 54 -0.57 22.22 1.21
C GLN A 54 -0.91 23.00 2.50
N ASN A 55 -2.20 23.09 2.84
CA ASN A 55 -2.67 23.83 4.02
C ASN A 55 -2.73 23.00 5.30
N THR A 56 -2.72 21.66 5.21
CA THR A 56 -2.96 20.76 6.37
C THR A 56 -1.83 19.76 6.61
N ILE A 57 -0.78 19.75 5.78
CA ILE A 57 0.24 18.70 5.79
C ILE A 57 0.90 18.54 7.16
N ARG A 58 1.04 19.61 7.94
CA ARG A 58 1.62 19.54 9.29
C ARG A 58 0.77 18.71 10.25
N GLN A 59 -0.55 18.81 10.17
CA GLN A 59 -1.47 17.99 10.97
C GLN A 59 -1.50 16.55 10.46
N VAL A 60 -1.48 16.36 9.14
CA VAL A 60 -1.47 15.02 8.55
C VAL A 60 -0.17 14.28 8.89
N GLU A 61 0.96 15.00 8.98
CA GLU A 61 2.23 14.47 9.44
C GLU A 61 2.23 14.09 10.93
N GLU A 62 1.24 14.43 11.75
CA GLU A 62 1.13 13.92 13.13
C GLU A 62 0.61 12.47 13.19
N LEU A 63 -0.08 12.01 12.14
CA LEU A 63 -0.59 10.64 12.04
C LEU A 63 0.57 9.63 11.95
N PRO A 64 0.43 8.39 12.42
CA PRO A 64 1.48 7.36 12.36
C PRO A 64 1.66 6.75 10.95
N LEU A 65 1.85 7.60 9.94
CA LEU A 65 2.05 7.25 8.52
C LEU A 65 3.45 7.66 8.06
N ASP A 66 4.06 6.94 7.12
CA ASP A 66 5.37 7.26 6.53
C ASP A 66 5.25 8.06 5.22
N GLY A 67 4.05 8.15 4.68
CA GLY A 67 3.72 8.91 3.49
C GLY A 67 2.26 8.74 3.09
N ILE A 68 1.88 9.40 2.00
CA ILE A 68 0.52 9.41 1.47
C ILE A 68 0.48 9.26 -0.05
N VAL A 69 -0.66 8.78 -0.56
CA VAL A 69 -0.96 8.78 -2.00
C VAL A 69 -1.79 10.02 -2.34
N LEU A 70 -1.17 10.99 -3.01
CA LEU A 70 -1.82 12.21 -3.49
C LEU A 70 -2.74 11.92 -4.68
N SER A 71 -3.89 12.57 -4.74
CA SER A 71 -4.91 12.31 -5.78
C SER A 71 -5.72 13.56 -6.15
N ASN A 72 -6.61 13.44 -7.14
CA ASN A 72 -7.47 14.50 -7.67
C ASN A 72 -6.69 15.65 -8.30
N PHE A 73 -5.81 15.30 -9.24
CA PHE A 73 -4.97 16.27 -9.94
C PHE A 73 -5.76 16.94 -11.06
N SER A 74 -6.39 18.06 -10.74
CA SER A 74 -7.17 18.83 -11.70
C SER A 74 -6.30 19.59 -12.70
N GLY A 75 -6.78 19.66 -13.93
CA GLY A 75 -6.16 20.42 -15.01
C GLY A 75 -7.19 20.95 -16.00
N LYS A 76 -6.73 21.75 -16.97
CA LYS A 76 -7.54 22.24 -18.08
C LYS A 76 -6.86 21.92 -19.42
N LYS A 77 -7.60 21.30 -20.33
CA LYS A 77 -7.15 21.02 -21.70
C LYS A 77 -8.20 21.50 -22.69
N ALA A 78 -7.81 22.35 -23.64
CA ALA A 78 -8.71 22.90 -24.66
C ALA A 78 -10.02 23.50 -24.08
N GLY A 79 -9.94 24.17 -22.94
CA GLY A 79 -11.09 24.79 -22.26
C GLY A 79 -11.95 23.84 -21.40
N LYS A 80 -11.67 22.53 -21.40
CA LYS A 80 -12.36 21.53 -20.59
C LYS A 80 -11.56 21.19 -19.34
N ASP A 81 -12.24 21.16 -18.18
CA ASP A 81 -11.69 20.65 -16.93
C ASP A 81 -11.59 19.11 -16.98
N PHE A 82 -10.53 18.58 -16.39
CA PHE A 82 -10.31 17.14 -16.28
C PHE A 82 -9.63 16.81 -14.94
N THR A 83 -9.72 15.54 -14.53
CA THR A 83 -9.00 15.02 -13.37
C THR A 83 -8.02 13.95 -13.81
N PHE A 84 -6.72 14.28 -13.79
CA PHE A 84 -5.69 13.46 -14.42
C PHE A 84 -5.63 12.03 -13.87
N ASP A 85 -5.66 11.81 -12.55
CA ASP A 85 -5.56 10.47 -11.97
C ASP A 85 -6.75 9.56 -12.28
N TRP A 86 -7.84 10.08 -12.87
CA TRP A 86 -9.00 9.31 -13.33
C TRP A 86 -9.08 9.20 -14.86
N GLU A 87 -8.33 10.02 -15.59
CA GLU A 87 -8.37 10.09 -17.06
C GLU A 87 -7.04 9.73 -17.72
N CYS A 88 -5.97 9.56 -16.93
CA CYS A 88 -4.61 9.31 -17.41
C CYS A 88 -4.46 7.97 -18.15
N PHE A 89 -5.34 7.00 -17.89
CA PHE A 89 -5.41 5.73 -18.60
C PHE A 89 -6.58 5.73 -19.60
N GLY A 90 -6.67 6.78 -20.40
CA GLY A 90 -7.60 6.92 -21.52
C GLY A 90 -6.87 7.17 -22.84
N ARG A 91 -7.64 7.38 -23.91
CA ARG A 91 -7.11 7.65 -25.27
C ARG A 91 -6.44 9.03 -25.41
N GLN A 92 -6.56 9.91 -24.41
CA GLN A 92 -6.05 11.27 -24.47
C GLN A 92 -4.63 11.40 -23.93
N LYS A 93 -3.74 12.04 -24.71
CA LYS A 93 -2.43 12.50 -24.24
C LYS A 93 -2.56 13.83 -23.52
N PHE A 94 -2.07 13.92 -22.29
CA PHE A 94 -1.98 15.16 -21.55
C PHE A 94 -0.59 15.78 -21.68
N ASN A 95 -0.54 17.11 -21.63
CA ASN A 95 0.71 17.85 -21.63
C ASN A 95 0.96 18.42 -20.24
N ARG A 96 2.24 18.65 -19.93
CA ARG A 96 2.64 19.26 -18.66
C ARG A 96 1.92 20.58 -18.39
N GLN A 97 1.70 21.39 -19.43
CA GLN A 97 1.03 22.69 -19.34
C GLN A 97 -0.43 22.56 -18.90
N ASP A 98 -1.10 21.46 -19.27
CA ASP A 98 -2.49 21.19 -18.89
C ASP A 98 -2.64 21.02 -17.36
N LEU A 99 -1.53 20.66 -16.67
CA LEU A 99 -1.42 20.39 -15.24
C LEU A 99 -0.53 21.38 -14.48
N ALA A 100 -0.07 22.45 -15.14
CA ALA A 100 0.94 23.36 -14.57
C ALA A 100 0.59 23.89 -13.16
N PRO A 101 -0.66 24.33 -12.88
CA PRO A 101 -1.02 24.78 -11.54
C PRO A 101 -0.86 23.68 -10.47
N MET A 102 -1.24 22.45 -10.81
CA MET A 102 -1.17 21.32 -9.89
C MET A 102 0.28 20.90 -9.62
N ILE A 103 1.11 20.86 -10.66
CA ILE A 103 2.54 20.58 -10.53
C ILE A 103 3.21 21.63 -9.64
N GLN A 104 2.84 22.90 -9.78
CA GLN A 104 3.36 23.97 -8.94
C GLN A 104 2.98 23.78 -7.45
N ILE A 105 1.75 23.38 -7.17
CA ILE A 105 1.30 23.06 -5.80
C ILE A 105 2.13 21.90 -5.22
N LEU A 106 2.33 20.84 -6.00
CA LEU A 106 3.12 19.68 -5.59
C LEU A 106 4.58 20.08 -5.29
N ALA A 107 5.22 20.85 -6.17
CA ALA A 107 6.58 21.34 -5.97
C ALA A 107 6.74 22.23 -4.72
N ASN A 108 5.69 22.99 -4.40
CA ASN A 108 5.66 23.87 -3.23
C ASN A 108 5.28 23.14 -1.93
N THR A 109 4.74 21.93 -2.01
CA THR A 109 4.36 21.14 -0.83
C THR A 109 5.61 20.52 -0.20
N LYS A 110 6.01 21.01 0.97
CA LYS A 110 7.22 20.54 1.68
C LYS A 110 6.87 19.57 2.79
N PHE A 111 7.03 18.28 2.52
CA PHE A 111 7.00 17.22 3.52
C PHE A 111 8.25 17.29 4.41
N LYS A 112 8.08 17.10 5.71
CA LYS A 112 9.16 17.04 6.71
C LYS A 112 9.37 15.64 7.26
N ARG A 113 8.27 14.93 7.56
CA ARG A 113 8.29 13.58 8.13
C ARG A 113 7.92 12.52 7.10
N PHE A 114 6.99 12.82 6.19
CA PHE A 114 6.63 11.87 5.14
C PHE A 114 7.77 11.74 4.13
N THR A 115 8.28 10.52 3.98
CA THR A 115 9.38 10.18 3.07
C THR A 115 8.94 9.29 1.90
N ASP A 116 7.75 8.68 2.00
CA ASP A 116 7.23 7.73 1.00
C ASP A 116 5.91 8.22 0.43
N ASN A 117 5.92 9.39 -0.21
CA ASN A 117 4.74 9.93 -0.89
C ASN A 117 4.65 9.42 -2.33
N PHE A 118 3.44 9.20 -2.81
CA PHE A 118 3.17 8.73 -4.17
C PHE A 118 2.15 9.63 -4.84
N LEU A 119 2.27 9.79 -6.15
CA LEU A 119 1.21 10.40 -6.96
C LEU A 119 0.28 9.29 -7.42
N ARG A 120 -1.03 9.50 -7.44
CA ARG A 120 -1.95 8.48 -7.95
C ARG A 120 -1.93 8.43 -9.48
N PHE A 121 -1.98 7.21 -10.02
CA PHE A 121 -2.28 6.93 -11.41
C PHE A 121 -3.23 5.74 -11.48
N THR A 122 -4.49 5.98 -11.90
CA THR A 122 -5.52 4.93 -11.92
C THR A 122 -5.65 4.37 -13.32
N VAL A 123 -5.89 3.06 -13.42
CA VAL A 123 -6.35 2.40 -14.66
C VAL A 123 -7.83 2.75 -14.88
N GLN A 124 -8.08 4.01 -15.23
CA GLN A 124 -9.39 4.55 -15.58
C GLN A 124 -9.22 5.62 -16.68
N PRO A 125 -10.13 5.70 -17.68
CA PRO A 125 -11.30 4.84 -17.93
C PRO A 125 -10.98 3.36 -18.21
N GLY A 126 -9.78 3.02 -18.67
CA GLY A 126 -9.42 1.61 -18.88
C GLY A 126 -10.15 0.96 -20.06
N ASP A 127 -10.66 1.75 -21.00
CA ASP A 127 -11.42 1.34 -22.19
C ASP A 127 -10.49 0.87 -23.33
N PHE A 128 -9.64 -0.11 -23.01
CA PHE A 128 -8.66 -0.72 -23.92
C PHE A 128 -8.88 -2.23 -24.00
N ASP A 129 -8.80 -2.76 -25.22
CA ASP A 129 -8.50 -4.17 -25.47
C ASP A 129 -7.00 -4.43 -25.28
N TRP A 130 -6.61 -5.68 -25.06
CA TRP A 130 -5.22 -6.12 -24.93
C TRP A 130 -4.32 -5.72 -26.10
N PHE A 131 -4.89 -5.60 -27.31
CA PHE A 131 -4.14 -5.28 -28.54
C PHE A 131 -4.34 -3.83 -29.02
N ASP A 132 -4.95 -2.98 -28.21
CA ASP A 132 -5.11 -1.58 -28.55
C ASP A 132 -3.79 -0.79 -28.53
N ASP A 133 -3.82 0.42 -29.10
CA ASP A 133 -2.70 1.36 -28.96
C ASP A 133 -2.65 1.98 -27.56
N PHE A 134 -1.65 1.60 -26.76
CA PHE A 134 -1.38 2.17 -25.44
C PHE A 134 -0.48 3.42 -25.47
N SER A 135 -0.23 4.04 -26.63
CA SER A 135 0.66 5.20 -26.74
C SER A 135 0.24 6.39 -25.86
N ALA A 136 -1.07 6.57 -25.64
CA ALA A 136 -1.58 7.64 -24.77
C ALA A 136 -1.32 7.35 -23.27
N PRO A 137 -1.75 6.20 -22.69
CA PRO A 137 -1.40 5.84 -21.33
C PRO A 137 0.11 5.83 -21.05
N LEU A 138 0.93 5.32 -21.98
CA LEU A 138 2.39 5.30 -21.84
C LEU A 138 3.01 6.70 -21.83
N HIS A 139 2.50 7.60 -22.68
CA HIS A 139 2.89 9.01 -22.66
C HIS A 139 2.54 9.67 -21.32
N ASN A 140 1.32 9.45 -20.83
CA ASN A 140 0.84 10.03 -19.56
C ASN A 140 1.63 9.48 -18.36
N ALA A 141 1.91 8.18 -18.35
CA ALA A 141 2.78 7.51 -17.39
C ALA A 141 4.18 8.15 -17.34
N ARG A 142 4.80 8.36 -18.50
CA ARG A 142 6.11 9.00 -18.59
C ARG A 142 6.09 10.43 -18.06
N LEU A 143 5.11 11.23 -18.46
CA LEU A 143 4.92 12.59 -17.94
C LEU A 143 4.83 12.56 -16.40
N TRP A 144 4.04 11.64 -15.86
CA TRP A 144 3.82 11.55 -14.42
C TRP A 144 5.05 11.06 -13.65
N ALA A 145 5.86 10.18 -14.25
CA ALA A 145 7.17 9.80 -13.73
C ALA A 145 8.13 10.98 -13.60
N GLU A 146 8.16 11.84 -14.61
CA GLU A 146 9.00 13.04 -14.60
C GLU A 146 8.55 14.02 -13.51
N VAL A 147 7.24 14.22 -13.34
CA VAL A 147 6.66 15.04 -12.28
C VAL A 147 6.95 14.45 -10.89
N ALA A 148 6.74 13.15 -10.68
CA ALA A 148 6.99 12.49 -9.40
C ALA A 148 8.43 12.69 -8.93
N ARG A 149 9.40 12.51 -9.85
CA ARG A 149 10.82 12.77 -9.58
C ARG A 149 11.09 14.23 -9.21
N GLU A 150 10.52 15.17 -9.95
CA GLU A 150 10.71 16.61 -9.73
C GLU A 150 10.20 17.07 -8.36
N VAL A 151 9.04 16.57 -7.93
CA VAL A 151 8.40 16.97 -6.67
C VAL A 151 8.90 16.15 -5.47
N GLY A 152 9.85 15.24 -5.69
CA GLY A 152 10.42 14.39 -4.63
C GLY A 152 9.49 13.29 -4.14
N ALA A 153 8.48 12.90 -4.93
CA ALA A 153 7.68 11.72 -4.65
C ALA A 153 8.48 10.44 -4.93
N LYS A 154 8.19 9.38 -4.18
CA LYS A 154 8.85 8.09 -4.31
C LYS A 154 8.40 7.33 -5.57
N GLY A 155 7.22 7.64 -6.08
CA GLY A 155 6.66 7.04 -7.28
C GLY A 155 5.32 7.66 -7.67
N TRP A 156 4.70 7.05 -8.67
CA TRP A 156 3.40 7.41 -9.21
C TRP A 156 2.62 6.16 -9.64
#